data_AF-A0AAN7BH45-F1
#
_entry.id   AF-A0AAN7BH45-F1
#
_cell.length_a   1.000
_cell.length_b   1.000
_cell.length_c   1.000
_cell.angle_alpha   90.00
_cell.angle_beta   90.00
_cell.angle_gamma   90.00
#
_symmetry.space_group_name_H-M   'P 1'
#
loop_
_entity.id
_entity.type
_entity.pdbx_description
1 polymer ?
#
loop_
_entity_poly.entity_id
_entity_poly.type
_entity_poly.pdbx_seq_one_letter_code
_entity_poly.pdbx_strand_id
1 'polypeptide(L)'
;MRLINTLTLELVEFLDDIPLYAILSHRWVRTFCSLAASHGLEYAWVDTCCIDKTSSAELSEAINSMYRWYEESVVCFAFPGDTFDRDPDRGQKPDLAGFNDRYPWFHQSDWFTRGWTLQELIAPAVMGTKSTLAPIIAWVTGIPEAILNGESPQTASVAQRMSWASMRQTIRVEDKAYCLMGLFNVNIPMLYGEGEKAFIRLQEEIIKKSDDHAIFAWENRWKYRDHPSYSGLLADSPRAFETCGEMVMVDLPVARNLLNRVISTDNKGIHLKLPFRPTSLETTRPDGETALSYAILNKKYAAAKLLIEMRVDIHAVNRYGKSALHYAANYGCIKIVTCLIDQGVDIGARDVHGNLAVDMPYRFGSEEIGNLLKSAMICRQENSTDRSVFDCDPQTFAAIKE
;
A
#
# COMPACT_ATOMS: atom_id res chain seq x y z
N MET A 1 31.19 6.17 11.29
CA MET A 1 30.72 6.92 10.09
C MET A 1 31.79 7.89 9.63
N ARG A 2 32.05 8.04 8.33
CA ARG A 2 32.97 9.06 7.79
C ARG A 2 32.20 10.22 7.18
N LEU A 3 32.64 11.44 7.44
CA LEU A 3 32.02 12.67 6.94
C LEU A 3 33.09 13.55 6.28
N ILE A 4 32.71 14.32 5.26
CA ILE A 4 33.59 15.32 4.66
C ILE A 4 33.35 16.67 5.34
N ASN A 5 34.42 17.35 5.76
CA ASN A 5 34.33 18.72 6.22
C ASN A 5 34.04 19.64 5.02
N THR A 6 33.00 20.47 5.12
CA THR A 6 32.50 21.29 4.01
C THR A 6 33.43 22.42 3.61
N LEU A 7 34.35 22.83 4.49
CA LEU A 7 35.32 23.90 4.25
C LEU A 7 36.69 23.36 3.81
N THR A 8 37.22 22.35 4.52
CA THR A 8 38.56 21.80 4.23
C THR A 8 38.53 20.72 3.17
N LEU A 9 37.37 20.11 2.91
CA LEU A 9 37.19 18.93 2.05
C LEU A 9 37.96 17.69 2.52
N GLU A 10 38.38 17.68 3.79
CA GLU A 10 39.02 16.52 4.41
C GLU A 10 37.97 15.54 4.94
N LEU A 11 38.27 14.24 4.82
CA LEU A 11 37.43 13.18 5.34
C LEU A 11 37.80 12.92 6.80
N VAL A 12 36.81 12.96 7.69
CA VAL A 12 36.96 12.74 9.13
C VAL A 12 36.12 11.53 9.54
N GLU A 13 36.67 10.68 10.39
CA GLU A 13 36.00 9.49 10.91
C GLU A 13 35.47 9.73 12.32
N PHE A 14 34.19 9.37 12.53
CA PHE A 14 33.47 9.47 13.79
C PHE A 14 33.01 8.07 14.21
N LEU A 15 33.44 7.61 15.38
CA LEU A 15 33.01 6.34 15.96
C LEU A 15 31.74 6.54 16.80
N ASP A 16 31.72 7.60 17.62
CA ASP A 16 30.61 8.03 18.48
C ASP A 16 30.41 9.55 18.32
N ASP A 17 29.29 10.08 18.83
CA ASP A 17 28.94 11.52 18.80
C ASP A 17 29.02 12.15 17.39
N ILE A 18 28.23 11.60 16.47
CA ILE A 18 28.18 12.06 15.08
C ILE A 18 27.66 13.51 15.04
N PRO A 19 28.43 14.47 14.49
CA PRO A 19 27.99 15.86 14.40
C PRO A 19 26.83 15.99 13.41
N LEU A 20 26.10 17.12 13.45
CA LEU A 20 25.06 17.40 12.46
C LEU A 20 25.66 17.48 11.04
N TYR A 21 25.02 16.83 10.07
CA TYR A 21 25.50 16.76 8.69
C TYR A 21 24.38 16.88 7.65
N ALA A 22 24.78 17.31 6.45
CA ALA A 22 23.97 17.21 5.24
C ALA A 22 24.27 15.88 4.52
N ILE A 23 23.29 15.30 3.83
CA ILE A 23 23.47 14.10 3.03
C ILE A 23 23.13 14.35 1.56
N LEU A 24 23.93 13.81 0.65
CA LEU A 24 23.70 13.91 -0.79
C LEU A 24 23.18 12.59 -1.35
N SER A 25 22.00 12.64 -1.96
CA SER A 25 21.40 11.53 -2.69
C SER A 25 22.12 11.31 -4.02
N HIS A 26 22.64 10.09 -4.18
CA HIS A 26 23.18 9.44 -5.39
C HIS A 26 24.32 10.12 -6.20
N ARG A 27 24.24 11.40 -6.56
CA ARG A 27 25.13 11.99 -7.59
C ARG A 27 25.98 13.09 -7.02
N TRP A 28 27.30 12.87 -6.97
CA TRP A 28 28.26 13.89 -6.53
C TRP A 28 28.12 15.17 -7.36
N VAL A 29 27.89 16.28 -6.65
CA VAL A 29 27.92 17.62 -7.22
C VAL A 29 29.08 18.35 -6.56
N ARG A 30 30.00 18.90 -7.37
CA ARG A 30 31.20 19.61 -6.86
C ARG A 30 30.86 20.77 -5.91
N THR A 31 29.65 21.33 -6.01
CA THR A 31 29.15 22.41 -5.17
C THR A 31 28.38 21.95 -3.94
N PHE A 32 28.24 20.63 -3.72
CA PHE A 32 27.48 20.09 -2.59
C PHE A 32 28.03 20.56 -1.23
N CYS A 33 29.36 20.51 -1.04
CA CYS A 33 29.97 20.98 0.21
C CYS A 33 29.70 22.47 0.45
N SER A 34 29.77 23.29 -0.60
CA SER A 34 29.41 24.72 -0.50
C SER A 34 27.93 24.94 -0.17
N LEU A 35 27.05 24.07 -0.68
CA LEU A 35 25.61 24.12 -0.39
C LEU A 35 25.30 23.66 1.04
N ALA A 36 25.98 22.64 1.54
CA ALA A 36 25.88 22.22 2.94
C ALA A 36 26.38 23.33 3.89
N ALA A 37 27.53 23.94 3.56
CA ALA A 37 28.06 25.08 4.30
C ALA A 37 27.10 26.29 4.30
N SER A 38 26.39 26.55 3.20
CA SER A 38 25.40 27.65 3.14
C SER A 38 24.16 27.40 4.00
N HIS A 39 23.91 26.14 4.41
CA HIS A 39 22.90 25.79 5.42
C HIS A 39 23.47 25.72 6.85
N GLY A 40 24.72 26.16 7.05
CA GLY A 40 25.37 26.19 8.36
C GLY A 40 25.85 24.83 8.87
N LEU A 41 25.96 23.83 7.99
CA LEU A 41 26.42 22.49 8.35
C LEU A 41 27.91 22.36 8.05
N GLU A 42 28.69 22.03 9.08
CA GLU A 42 30.14 21.84 8.95
C GLU A 42 30.49 20.55 8.21
N TYR A 43 29.65 19.53 8.32
CA TYR A 43 29.89 18.22 7.77
C TYR A 43 28.85 17.83 6.72
N ALA A 44 29.32 17.04 5.75
CA ALA A 44 28.52 16.48 4.68
C ALA A 44 28.81 14.98 4.51
N TRP A 45 27.86 14.24 3.97
CA TRP A 45 28.01 12.83 3.64
C TRP A 45 27.66 12.57 2.17
N VAL A 46 28.50 11.78 1.50
CA VAL A 46 28.23 11.23 0.18
C VAL A 46 28.77 9.80 0.09
N ASP A 47 27.99 8.90 -0.51
CA ASP A 47 28.36 7.49 -0.69
C ASP A 47 29.70 7.28 -1.41
N THR A 48 30.05 8.21 -2.31
CA THR A 48 31.20 8.11 -3.22
C THR A 48 32.53 8.35 -2.50
N CYS A 49 32.52 9.15 -1.43
CA CYS A 49 33.73 9.52 -0.69
C CYS A 49 33.72 9.00 0.75
N CYS A 50 32.55 8.84 1.36
CA CYS A 50 32.41 8.46 2.76
C CYS A 50 32.38 6.94 3.00
N ILE A 51 32.27 6.13 1.95
CA ILE A 51 32.26 4.66 2.04
C ILE A 51 33.45 4.09 1.27
N ASP A 52 34.22 3.21 1.90
CA ASP A 52 35.32 2.52 1.27
C ASP A 52 34.76 1.28 0.62
N LYS A 53 34.47 1.40 -0.66
CA LYS A 53 33.92 0.29 -1.46
C LYS A 53 34.95 -0.82 -1.71
N THR A 54 36.22 -0.63 -1.32
CA THR A 54 37.27 -1.67 -1.39
C THR A 54 37.27 -2.59 -0.16
N SER A 55 36.78 -2.10 0.98
CA SER A 55 36.61 -2.88 2.21
C SER A 55 35.22 -3.53 2.24
N SER A 56 35.15 -4.86 2.11
CA SER A 56 33.88 -5.58 2.17
C SER A 56 33.19 -5.47 3.54
N ALA A 57 33.98 -5.38 4.62
CA ALA A 57 33.46 -5.17 5.96
C ALA A 57 32.81 -3.79 6.10
N GLU A 58 33.51 -2.73 5.67
CA GLU A 58 32.97 -1.37 5.74
C GLU A 58 31.76 -1.20 4.83
N LEU A 59 31.80 -1.74 3.61
CA LEU A 59 30.65 -1.72 2.71
C LEU A 59 29.43 -2.39 3.34
N SER A 60 29.63 -3.49 4.08
CA SER A 60 28.56 -4.19 4.79
C SER A 60 27.97 -3.36 5.92
N GLU A 61 28.83 -2.75 6.73
CA GLU A 61 28.40 -1.88 7.81
C GLU A 61 27.66 -0.65 7.28
N ALA A 62 28.19 -0.05 6.21
CA ALA A 62 27.60 1.11 5.57
C ALA A 62 26.21 0.82 5.00
N ILE A 63 26.05 -0.27 4.26
CA ILE A 63 24.75 -0.64 3.69
C ILE A 63 23.71 -0.94 4.79
N ASN A 64 24.12 -1.59 5.88
CA ASN A 64 23.23 -1.84 7.03
C ASN A 64 22.86 -0.56 7.80
N SER A 65 23.68 0.48 7.71
CA SER A 65 23.50 1.74 8.44
C SER A 65 22.91 2.86 7.57
N MET A 66 22.88 2.68 6.25
CA MET A 66 22.61 3.76 5.31
C MET A 66 21.23 4.40 5.49
N TYR A 67 20.20 3.60 5.78
CA TYR A 67 18.86 4.13 6.06
C TYR A 67 18.86 5.07 7.26
N ARG A 68 19.53 4.67 8.35
CA ARG A 68 19.69 5.47 9.56
C ARG A 68 20.46 6.76 9.27
N TRP A 69 21.49 6.69 8.43
CA TRP A 69 22.23 7.89 8.02
C TRP A 69 21.38 8.88 7.21
N TYR A 70 20.42 8.40 6.41
CA TYR A 70 19.45 9.28 5.77
C TYR A 70 18.44 9.86 6.77
N GLU A 71 17.97 9.04 7.72
CA GLU A 71 17.02 9.44 8.77
C GLU A 71 17.58 10.49 9.73
N GLU A 72 18.84 10.33 10.16
CA GLU A 72 19.52 11.23 11.10
C GLU A 72 20.11 12.48 10.44
N SER A 73 20.13 12.55 9.11
CA SER A 73 20.63 13.71 8.39
C SER A 73 19.76 14.95 8.63
N VAL A 74 20.38 16.13 8.72
CA VAL A 74 19.64 17.39 8.86
C VAL A 74 18.96 17.77 7.55
N VAL A 75 19.58 17.46 6.41
CA VAL A 75 19.00 17.76 5.10
C VAL A 75 19.50 16.75 4.08
N CYS A 76 18.58 16.21 3.29
CA CYS A 76 18.88 15.36 2.15
C CYS A 76 18.72 16.16 0.85
N PHE A 77 19.82 16.34 0.13
CA PHE A 77 19.81 16.95 -1.19
C PHE A 77 19.72 15.88 -2.26
N ALA A 78 18.66 15.92 -3.07
CA ALA A 78 18.52 15.08 -4.25
C ALA A 78 18.61 15.96 -5.51
N PHE A 79 19.53 15.60 -6.40
CA PHE A 79 19.66 16.24 -7.72
C PHE A 79 19.27 15.22 -8.79
N PRO A 80 18.03 15.29 -9.33
CA PRO A 80 17.66 14.55 -10.52
C PRO A 80 18.42 15.15 -11.71
N GLY A 81 19.64 14.66 -11.96
CA GLY A 81 20.54 15.23 -12.96
C GLY A 81 19.98 15.20 -14.39
N ASP A 82 19.00 14.36 -14.65
CA ASP A 82 18.39 14.12 -15.97
C ASP A 82 17.29 15.17 -16.30
N THR A 83 16.88 15.97 -15.31
CA THR A 83 15.90 17.06 -15.48
C THR A 83 16.55 18.42 -15.67
N PHE A 84 17.83 18.58 -15.30
CA PHE A 84 18.55 19.85 -15.31
C PHE A 84 18.93 20.35 -16.72
N ASP A 85 19.17 19.43 -17.66
CA ASP A 85 19.47 19.80 -19.06
C ASP A 85 18.22 20.25 -19.84
N ARG A 86 17.02 20.06 -19.27
CA ARG A 86 15.73 20.34 -19.92
C ARG A 86 15.01 21.56 -19.36
N ASP A 87 15.53 22.20 -18.31
CA ASP A 87 14.92 23.38 -17.69
C ASP A 87 15.25 24.66 -18.49
N PRO A 88 14.25 25.35 -19.09
CA PRO A 88 14.46 26.58 -19.84
C PRO A 88 14.88 27.77 -18.96
N ASP A 89 14.51 27.77 -17.68
CA ASP A 89 14.67 28.91 -16.76
C ASP A 89 15.70 28.61 -15.68
N ARG A 90 16.98 28.54 -16.12
CA ARG A 90 18.13 28.39 -15.22
C ARG A 90 18.12 29.46 -14.12
N GLY A 91 17.83 29.05 -12.89
CA GLY A 91 18.14 29.82 -11.68
C GLY A 91 17.03 30.70 -11.09
N GLN A 92 15.77 30.57 -11.52
CA GLN A 92 14.64 31.18 -10.80
C GLN A 92 14.00 30.20 -9.82
N LYS A 93 13.59 30.70 -8.64
CA LYS A 93 12.78 29.93 -7.69
C LYS A 93 11.44 29.58 -8.36
N PRO A 94 11.00 28.32 -8.34
CA PRO A 94 9.76 27.94 -9.00
C PRO A 94 8.57 28.58 -8.28
N ASP A 95 7.78 29.34 -9.04
CA ASP A 95 6.46 29.78 -8.62
C ASP A 95 5.48 28.59 -8.69
N LEU A 96 4.81 28.32 -7.57
CA LEU A 96 4.10 27.07 -7.27
C LEU A 96 2.75 26.94 -7.98
N ALA A 97 2.24 28.01 -8.61
CA ALA A 97 1.07 27.92 -9.47
C ALA A 97 1.46 27.29 -10.83
N GLY A 98 0.93 26.10 -11.12
CA GLY A 98 1.10 25.42 -12.41
C GLY A 98 2.37 24.58 -12.55
N PHE A 99 2.92 24.03 -11.46
CA PHE A 99 4.15 23.20 -11.51
C PHE A 99 4.04 22.02 -12.51
N ASN A 100 2.86 21.42 -12.65
CA ASN A 100 2.62 20.33 -13.61
C ASN A 100 2.71 20.78 -15.07
N ASP A 101 2.32 22.03 -15.36
CA ASP A 101 2.49 22.66 -16.69
C ASP A 101 3.93 23.12 -16.91
N ARG A 102 4.65 23.44 -15.83
CA ARG A 102 6.00 24.04 -15.87
C ARG A 102 7.13 23.00 -15.88
N TYR A 103 6.96 21.83 -15.27
CA TYR A 103 7.98 20.75 -15.21
C TYR A 103 7.44 19.35 -15.57
N PRO A 104 6.84 19.17 -16.77
CA PRO A 104 6.32 17.87 -17.21
C PRO A 104 7.38 16.77 -17.35
N TRP A 105 8.67 17.06 -17.24
CA TRP A 105 9.74 16.05 -17.28
C TRP A 105 10.15 15.53 -15.89
N PHE A 106 9.70 16.13 -14.78
CA PHE A 106 10.10 15.72 -13.44
C PHE A 106 9.78 14.24 -13.17
N HIS A 107 8.58 13.81 -13.53
CA HIS A 107 8.16 12.41 -13.38
C HIS A 107 8.92 11.41 -14.27
N GLN A 108 9.69 11.89 -15.25
CA GLN A 108 10.48 11.05 -16.17
C GLN A 108 11.93 10.86 -15.70
N SER A 109 12.32 11.41 -14.55
CA SER A 109 13.69 11.24 -14.06
C SER A 109 13.98 9.77 -13.72
N ASP A 110 15.19 9.34 -14.07
CA ASP A 110 15.72 8.03 -13.69
C ASP A 110 15.89 7.91 -12.17
N TRP A 111 15.84 9.03 -11.43
CA TRP A 111 15.88 9.02 -9.99
C TRP A 111 14.73 8.19 -9.38
N PHE A 112 13.53 8.24 -9.96
CA PHE A 112 12.38 7.47 -9.48
C PHE A 112 12.49 5.97 -9.79
N THR A 113 13.32 5.58 -10.75
CA THR A 113 13.47 4.18 -11.18
C THR A 113 14.64 3.48 -10.52
N ARG A 114 15.50 4.16 -9.74
CA ARG A 114 16.63 3.53 -9.04
C ARG A 114 16.18 2.89 -7.72
N GLY A 115 16.75 1.73 -7.37
CA GLY A 115 16.41 1.02 -6.12
C GLY A 115 16.74 1.82 -4.86
N TRP A 116 17.99 2.27 -4.73
CA TRP A 116 18.50 2.93 -3.52
C TRP A 116 17.85 4.28 -3.21
N THR A 117 17.38 5.01 -4.23
CA THR A 117 16.73 6.32 -4.05
C THR A 117 15.40 6.23 -3.28
N LEU A 118 14.84 5.03 -3.09
CA LEU A 118 13.67 4.83 -2.23
C LEU A 118 13.97 5.18 -0.76
N GLN A 119 15.13 4.74 -0.25
CA GLN A 119 15.54 5.07 1.11
C GLN A 119 15.83 6.56 1.24
N GLU A 120 16.48 7.13 0.23
CA GLU A 120 16.82 8.56 0.15
C GLU A 120 15.56 9.44 0.14
N LEU A 121 14.47 8.93 -0.44
CA LEU A 121 13.18 9.60 -0.48
C LEU A 121 12.45 9.51 0.87
N ILE A 122 12.41 8.33 1.48
CA ILE A 122 11.52 8.04 2.61
C ILE A 122 12.17 8.36 3.96
N ALA A 123 13.45 8.00 4.14
CA ALA A 123 14.11 8.05 5.45
C ALA A 123 14.29 9.48 6.00
N PRO A 124 14.70 10.49 5.21
CA PRO A 124 14.92 11.83 5.76
C PRO A 124 13.64 12.49 6.25
N ALA A 125 13.73 13.13 7.41
CA ALA A 125 12.68 13.98 7.96
C ALA A 125 12.27 15.07 6.97
N VAL A 126 10.98 15.42 6.96
CA VAL A 126 10.40 16.26 5.92
C VAL A 126 10.82 17.71 6.11
N MET A 127 11.70 18.16 5.23
CA MET A 127 12.10 19.56 5.13
C MET A 127 12.19 20.01 3.67
N GLY A 128 11.82 21.26 3.43
CA GLY A 128 12.00 21.95 2.16
C GLY A 128 10.99 21.57 1.07
N THR A 129 11.47 21.49 -0.17
CA THR A 129 10.67 21.32 -1.39
C THR A 129 9.98 19.96 -1.51
N LYS A 130 10.37 18.97 -0.69
CA LYS A 130 9.73 17.65 -0.67
C LYS A 130 8.24 17.75 -0.33
N SER A 131 7.88 18.52 0.69
CA SER A 131 6.47 18.71 1.10
C SER A 131 5.62 19.34 -0.01
N THR A 132 6.20 20.29 -0.77
CA THR A 132 5.52 20.90 -1.93
C THR A 132 5.42 19.97 -3.13
N LEU A 133 6.35 19.02 -3.28
CA LEU A 133 6.39 18.04 -4.37
C LEU A 133 5.70 16.72 -4.01
N ALA A 134 5.26 16.55 -2.76
CA ALA A 134 4.68 15.31 -2.25
C ALA A 134 3.53 14.77 -3.11
N PRO A 135 2.57 15.60 -3.61
CA PRO A 135 1.50 15.09 -4.47
C PRO A 135 2.01 14.46 -5.78
N ILE A 136 3.01 15.07 -6.40
CA ILE A 136 3.59 14.58 -7.66
C ILE A 136 4.41 13.32 -7.39
N ILE A 137 5.23 13.33 -6.34
CA ILE A 137 6.02 12.17 -5.95
C ILE A 137 5.11 10.99 -5.60
N ALA A 138 4.01 11.23 -4.87
CA ALA A 138 3.02 10.21 -4.55
C ALA A 138 2.41 9.60 -5.82
N TRP A 139 2.04 10.43 -6.79
CA TRP A 139 1.52 9.97 -8.08
C TRP A 139 2.51 9.08 -8.85
N VAL A 140 3.80 9.44 -8.88
CA VAL A 140 4.83 8.67 -9.60
C VAL A 140 5.19 7.38 -8.88
N THR A 141 5.30 7.41 -7.55
CA THR A 141 5.90 6.33 -6.76
C THR A 141 4.89 5.40 -6.10
N GLY A 142 3.62 5.83 -5.99
CA GLY A 142 2.60 5.13 -5.21
C GLY A 142 2.80 5.22 -3.70
N ILE A 143 3.74 6.06 -3.22
CA ILE A 143 3.96 6.28 -1.79
C ILE A 143 2.91 7.27 -1.29
N PRO A 144 2.15 6.96 -0.20
CA PRO A 144 1.18 7.89 0.34
C PRO A 144 1.79 9.23 0.73
N GLU A 145 1.07 10.33 0.48
CA GLU A 145 1.55 11.68 0.82
C GLU A 145 1.87 11.82 2.31
N ALA A 146 1.14 11.14 3.19
CA ALA A 146 1.39 11.18 4.62
C ALA A 146 2.78 10.63 4.99
N ILE A 147 3.20 9.52 4.36
CA ILE A 147 4.56 8.96 4.50
C ILE A 147 5.61 9.93 3.94
N LEU A 148 5.34 10.53 2.78
CA LEU A 148 6.23 11.54 2.19
C LEU A 148 6.33 12.81 3.05
N ASN A 149 5.31 13.08 3.87
CA ASN A 149 5.22 14.19 4.82
C ASN A 149 5.68 13.81 6.26
N GLY A 150 6.30 12.64 6.44
CA GLY A 150 7.04 12.26 7.64
C GLY A 150 6.32 11.27 8.54
N GLU A 151 5.17 10.73 8.13
CA GLU A 151 4.60 9.58 8.80
C GLU A 151 5.51 8.36 8.66
N SER A 152 5.59 7.58 9.73
CA SER A 152 6.41 6.37 9.80
C SER A 152 6.01 5.36 8.71
N PRO A 153 6.94 4.88 7.87
CA PRO A 153 6.67 3.84 6.87
C PRO A 153 6.10 2.55 7.44
N GLN A 154 6.30 2.31 8.74
CA GLN A 154 5.83 1.13 9.44
C GLN A 154 4.31 1.13 9.65
N THR A 155 3.61 2.25 9.43
CA THR A 155 2.13 2.28 9.39
C THR A 155 1.56 1.62 8.13
N ALA A 156 2.36 1.54 7.07
CA ALA A 156 2.02 0.85 5.82
C ALA A 156 2.29 -0.67 5.92
N SER A 157 1.44 -1.46 5.27
CA SER A 157 1.63 -2.92 5.21
C SER A 157 2.93 -3.28 4.49
N VAL A 158 3.43 -4.50 4.72
CA VAL A 158 4.60 -5.04 4.05
C VAL A 158 4.38 -5.05 2.54
N ALA A 159 3.19 -5.43 2.06
CA ALA A 159 2.89 -5.46 0.63
C ALA A 159 2.87 -4.07 0.00
N GLN A 160 2.31 -3.09 0.72
CA GLN A 160 2.28 -1.70 0.27
C GLN A 160 3.71 -1.15 0.18
N ARG A 161 4.55 -1.38 1.19
CA ARG A 161 5.98 -1.02 1.15
C ARG A 161 6.74 -1.70 0.02
N MET A 162 6.48 -2.99 -0.23
CA MET A 162 7.07 -3.72 -1.37
C MET A 162 6.65 -3.12 -2.71
N SER A 163 5.40 -2.65 -2.83
CA SER A 163 4.88 -2.03 -4.05
C SER A 163 5.66 -0.75 -4.43
N TRP A 164 6.14 0.02 -3.46
CA TRP A 164 6.95 1.23 -3.69
C TRP A 164 8.30 0.94 -4.36
N ALA A 165 8.75 -0.31 -4.28
CA ALA A 165 9.96 -0.82 -4.91
C ALA A 165 9.72 -1.60 -6.21
N SER A 166 8.46 -1.88 -6.56
CA SER A 166 8.08 -2.79 -7.65
C SER A 166 8.61 -2.36 -9.03
N MET A 167 8.63 -1.06 -9.29
CA MET A 167 9.06 -0.47 -10.57
C MET A 167 10.53 -0.02 -10.56
N ARG A 168 11.25 -0.26 -9.46
CA ARG A 168 12.64 0.16 -9.31
C ARG A 168 13.61 -0.88 -9.85
N GLN A 169 14.75 -0.40 -10.34
CA GLN A 169 15.81 -1.17 -10.97
C GLN A 169 17.11 -0.98 -10.21
N THR A 170 17.90 -2.05 -10.18
CA THR A 170 19.22 -2.08 -9.56
C THR A 170 20.22 -2.70 -10.54
N ILE A 171 21.48 -2.30 -10.43
CA ILE A 171 22.56 -2.82 -11.28
C ILE A 171 22.87 -4.27 -10.89
N ARG A 172 23.02 -4.54 -9.58
CA ARG A 172 23.15 -5.90 -9.05
C ARG A 172 21.78 -6.43 -8.68
N VAL A 173 21.55 -7.72 -8.92
CA VAL A 173 20.22 -8.31 -8.69
C VAL A 173 19.92 -8.42 -7.19
N GLU A 174 20.95 -8.62 -6.36
CA GLU A 174 20.84 -8.71 -4.91
C GLU A 174 20.48 -7.37 -4.27
N ASP A 175 20.87 -6.26 -4.90
CA ASP A 175 20.53 -4.91 -4.41
C ASP A 175 19.02 -4.67 -4.42
N LYS A 176 18.21 -5.44 -5.18
CA LYS A 176 16.74 -5.43 -5.06
C LYS A 176 16.28 -5.73 -3.63
N ALA A 177 17.06 -6.52 -2.88
CA ALA A 177 16.82 -6.85 -1.49
C ALA A 177 17.52 -5.86 -0.55
N TYR A 178 18.81 -5.61 -0.77
CA TYR A 178 19.61 -4.78 0.14
C TYR A 178 19.11 -3.34 0.21
N CYS A 179 18.61 -2.78 -0.89
CA CYS A 179 18.02 -1.44 -0.90
C CYS A 179 16.69 -1.33 -0.14
N LEU A 180 16.14 -2.42 0.39
CA LEU A 180 14.89 -2.43 1.16
C LEU A 180 15.09 -2.74 2.66
N MET A 181 16.27 -3.18 3.07
CA MET A 181 16.55 -3.57 4.46
C MET A 181 16.14 -2.50 5.48
N GLY A 182 16.51 -1.24 5.23
CA GLY A 182 16.16 -0.12 6.11
C GLY A 182 14.66 0.16 6.18
N LEU A 183 13.96 0.11 5.04
CA LEU A 183 12.51 0.32 4.97
C LEU A 183 11.73 -0.72 5.78
N PHE A 184 12.25 -1.95 5.86
CA PHE A 184 11.66 -3.04 6.63
C PHE A 184 12.29 -3.22 8.02
N ASN A 185 13.28 -2.41 8.39
CA ASN A 185 14.02 -2.51 9.64
C ASN A 185 14.57 -3.94 9.92
N VAL A 186 15.18 -4.53 8.88
CA VAL A 186 15.81 -5.85 8.92
C VAL A 186 17.27 -5.77 8.50
N ASN A 187 18.06 -6.75 8.91
CA ASN A 187 19.47 -6.85 8.58
C ASN A 187 19.72 -8.25 8.03
N ILE A 188 20.26 -8.36 6.81
CA ILE A 188 20.68 -9.62 6.21
C ILE A 188 22.16 -9.54 5.79
N PRO A 189 22.94 -10.62 5.97
CA PRO A 189 24.30 -10.70 5.44
C PRO A 189 24.34 -10.48 3.92
N MET A 190 25.26 -9.65 3.44
CA MET A 190 25.40 -9.36 2.01
C MET A 190 26.24 -10.43 1.32
N LEU A 191 25.60 -11.24 0.47
CA LEU A 191 26.23 -12.30 -0.31
C LEU A 191 26.07 -12.02 -1.80
N TYR A 192 26.94 -11.17 -2.36
CA TYR A 192 26.94 -10.93 -3.81
C TYR A 192 27.28 -12.21 -4.58
N GLY A 193 26.48 -12.54 -5.59
CA GLY A 193 26.55 -13.77 -6.37
C GLY A 193 25.46 -14.80 -6.02
N GLU A 194 24.63 -14.55 -4.99
CA GLU A 194 23.51 -15.44 -4.64
C GLU A 194 22.27 -15.25 -5.53
N GLY A 195 22.23 -14.19 -6.32
CA GLY A 195 21.14 -13.91 -7.24
C GLY A 195 19.83 -13.49 -6.54
N GLU A 196 18.70 -13.99 -7.06
CA GLU A 196 17.36 -13.66 -6.52
C GLU A 196 17.13 -14.21 -5.10
N LYS A 197 17.99 -15.10 -4.61
CA LYS A 197 17.93 -15.63 -3.23
C LYS A 197 18.05 -14.54 -2.17
N ALA A 198 18.74 -13.44 -2.46
CA ALA A 198 18.83 -12.29 -1.56
C ALA A 198 17.44 -11.75 -1.18
N PHE A 199 16.51 -11.69 -2.14
CA PHE A 199 15.16 -11.20 -1.91
C PHE A 199 14.27 -12.19 -1.15
N ILE A 200 14.52 -13.49 -1.31
CA ILE A 200 13.89 -14.53 -0.51
C ILE A 200 14.32 -14.38 0.96
N ARG A 201 15.63 -14.23 1.21
CA ARG A 201 16.18 -14.02 2.57
C ARG A 201 15.65 -12.75 3.23
N LEU A 202 15.46 -11.68 2.46
CA LEU A 202 14.81 -10.46 2.96
C LEU A 202 13.41 -10.77 3.49
N GLN A 203 12.58 -11.48 2.72
CA GLN A 203 11.23 -11.87 3.14
C GLN A 203 11.25 -12.79 4.37
N GLU A 204 12.20 -13.73 4.44
CA GLU A 204 12.39 -14.59 5.61
C GLU A 204 12.69 -13.79 6.89
N GLU A 205 13.57 -12.79 6.82
CA GLU A 205 13.83 -11.91 7.97
C GLU A 205 12.65 -11.02 8.34
N ILE A 206 11.87 -10.56 7.34
CA ILE A 206 10.63 -9.80 7.62
C ILE A 206 9.64 -10.68 8.37
N ILE A 207 9.42 -11.93 7.93
CA ILE A 207 8.49 -12.88 8.57
C ILE A 207 8.90 -13.19 10.01
N LYS A 208 10.20 -13.23 10.30
CA LYS A 208 10.69 -13.45 11.68
C LYS A 208 10.33 -12.31 12.64
N LYS A 209 10.12 -11.09 12.13
CA LYS A 209 9.92 -9.88 12.93
C LYS A 209 8.52 -9.26 12.82
N SER A 210 7.72 -9.68 11.84
CA SER A 210 6.44 -9.08 11.50
C SER A 210 5.35 -10.15 11.39
N ASP A 211 4.18 -9.88 11.98
CA ASP A 211 2.96 -10.68 11.83
C ASP A 211 2.08 -10.21 10.66
N ASP A 212 2.56 -9.21 9.90
CA ASP A 212 1.89 -8.72 8.70
C ASP A 212 1.91 -9.76 7.57
N HIS A 213 0.76 -10.43 7.42
CA HIS A 213 0.54 -11.44 6.40
C HIS A 213 0.47 -10.88 4.97
N ALA A 214 0.45 -9.56 4.76
CA ALA A 214 0.49 -8.93 3.44
C ALA A 214 1.72 -9.35 2.64
N ILE A 215 2.77 -9.85 3.31
CA ILE A 215 3.93 -10.43 2.64
C ILE A 215 3.59 -11.57 1.66
N PHE A 216 2.45 -12.25 1.82
CA PHE A 216 1.98 -13.32 0.93
C PHE A 216 1.00 -12.85 -0.15
N ALA A 217 0.73 -11.55 -0.27
CA ALA A 217 -0.28 -11.00 -1.17
C ALA A 217 0.22 -10.73 -2.61
N TRP A 218 1.44 -11.17 -2.93
CA TRP A 218 2.07 -10.95 -4.24
C TRP A 218 1.44 -11.80 -5.35
N GLU A 219 1.51 -11.32 -6.59
CA GLU A 219 1.02 -12.01 -7.78
C GLU A 219 2.04 -11.99 -8.92
N ASN A 220 2.38 -13.16 -9.46
CA ASN A 220 3.34 -13.28 -10.55
C ASN A 220 2.71 -13.18 -11.95
N ARG A 221 1.95 -12.12 -12.22
CA ARG A 221 1.20 -11.93 -13.49
C ARG A 221 2.05 -12.05 -14.76
N TRP A 222 3.36 -11.80 -14.67
CA TRP A 222 4.29 -11.85 -15.80
C TRP A 222 4.86 -13.24 -16.10
N LYS A 223 4.87 -14.17 -15.13
CA LYS A 223 5.38 -15.54 -15.37
C LYS A 223 4.31 -16.48 -15.95
N TYR A 224 3.03 -16.25 -15.64
CA TYR A 224 1.95 -17.15 -16.04
C TYR A 224 1.41 -16.95 -17.46
N ARG A 225 1.96 -16.02 -18.26
CA ARG A 225 1.50 -15.81 -19.64
C ARG A 225 1.91 -16.93 -20.59
N ASP A 226 3.08 -17.55 -20.38
CA ASP A 226 3.63 -18.50 -21.35
C ASP A 226 3.77 -19.94 -20.79
N HIS A 227 4.03 -20.13 -19.50
CA HIS A 227 4.01 -21.46 -18.87
C HIS A 227 3.64 -21.38 -17.37
N PRO A 228 2.76 -22.27 -16.84
CA PRO A 228 2.49 -22.35 -15.41
C PRO A 228 3.70 -22.96 -14.69
N SER A 229 4.72 -22.14 -14.44
CA SER A 229 5.79 -22.50 -13.52
C SER A 229 5.26 -22.41 -12.09
N TYR A 230 5.38 -23.49 -11.33
CA TYR A 230 5.15 -23.49 -9.90
C TYR A 230 6.05 -22.44 -9.25
N SER A 231 5.45 -21.42 -8.64
CA SER A 231 6.16 -20.44 -7.83
C SER A 231 6.32 -20.97 -6.41
N GLY A 232 7.41 -20.60 -5.74
CA GLY A 232 7.60 -20.87 -4.31
C GLY A 232 6.60 -20.08 -3.44
N LEU A 233 6.68 -20.28 -2.12
CA LEU A 233 5.86 -19.55 -1.14
C LEU A 233 6.14 -18.03 -1.13
N LEU A 234 7.38 -17.64 -1.42
CA LEU A 234 7.86 -16.26 -1.37
C LEU A 234 8.10 -15.72 -2.78
N ALA A 235 7.94 -14.41 -2.93
CA ALA A 235 8.19 -13.71 -4.19
C ALA A 235 9.68 -13.74 -4.54
N ASP A 236 9.99 -13.66 -5.83
CA ASP A 236 11.36 -13.57 -6.36
C ASP A 236 11.83 -12.11 -6.54
N SER A 237 10.90 -11.16 -6.55
CA SER A 237 11.16 -9.76 -6.84
C SER A 237 10.09 -8.84 -6.22
N PRO A 238 10.43 -7.60 -5.83
CA PRO A 238 9.46 -6.57 -5.45
C PRO A 238 8.37 -6.34 -6.52
N ARG A 239 8.68 -6.61 -7.79
CA ARG A 239 7.73 -6.47 -8.91
C ARG A 239 6.45 -7.28 -8.73
N ALA A 240 6.50 -8.40 -8.02
CA ALA A 240 5.33 -9.22 -7.75
C ALA A 240 4.29 -8.50 -6.85
N PHE A 241 4.66 -7.39 -6.21
CA PHE A 241 3.80 -6.57 -5.36
C PHE A 241 3.27 -5.30 -6.07
N GLU A 242 3.42 -5.18 -7.39
CA GLU A 242 3.02 -3.97 -8.15
C GLU A 242 1.56 -3.54 -7.88
N THR A 243 0.65 -4.50 -7.69
CA THR A 243 -0.77 -4.22 -7.44
C THR A 243 -1.14 -4.14 -5.96
N CYS A 244 -0.17 -4.18 -5.05
CA CYS A 244 -0.39 -4.22 -3.61
C CYS A 244 -0.37 -2.83 -2.95
N GLY A 245 -0.23 -1.75 -3.71
CA GLY A 245 -0.14 -0.37 -3.19
C GLY A 245 -1.35 0.10 -2.38
N GLU A 246 -2.51 -0.53 -2.57
CA GLU A 246 -3.76 -0.23 -1.86
C GLU A 246 -4.06 -1.21 -0.70
N MET A 247 -3.11 -2.05 -0.31
CA MET A 247 -3.28 -3.00 0.79
C MET A 247 -2.87 -2.35 2.11
N VAL A 248 -3.84 -1.84 2.86
CA VAL A 248 -3.58 -1.17 4.15
C VAL A 248 -3.84 -2.14 5.32
N MET A 249 -3.08 -1.98 6.41
CA MET A 249 -3.32 -2.71 7.64
C MET A 249 -4.67 -2.30 8.23
N VAL A 250 -5.51 -3.28 8.57
CA VAL A 250 -6.82 -3.03 9.18
C VAL A 250 -6.65 -2.98 10.70
N ASP A 251 -6.58 -1.78 11.27
CA ASP A 251 -6.61 -1.59 12.73
C ASP A 251 -8.06 -1.60 13.23
N LEU A 252 -8.63 -2.80 13.34
CA LEU A 252 -9.93 -3.00 13.99
C LEU A 252 -9.76 -3.98 15.16
N PRO A 253 -10.20 -3.62 16.38
CA PRO A 253 -10.28 -4.54 17.52
C PRO A 253 -11.04 -5.84 17.18
N VAL A 254 -11.97 -5.78 16.22
CA VAL A 254 -12.74 -6.91 15.68
C VAL A 254 -11.90 -7.81 14.76
N ALA A 255 -10.90 -7.28 14.06
CA ALA A 255 -10.03 -8.04 13.15
C ALA A 255 -9.14 -9.04 13.90
N ARG A 256 -8.72 -8.75 15.15
CA ARG A 256 -8.00 -9.73 15.99
C ARG A 256 -8.82 -11.00 16.26
N ASN A 257 -10.14 -10.86 16.48
CA ASN A 257 -11.04 -12.02 16.64
C ASN A 257 -11.31 -12.77 15.32
N LEU A 258 -11.24 -12.07 14.18
CA LEU A 258 -11.32 -12.69 12.86
C LEU A 258 -10.02 -13.44 12.51
N LEU A 259 -8.85 -12.86 12.79
CA LEU A 259 -7.52 -13.46 12.55
C LEU A 259 -7.33 -14.80 13.29
N ASN A 260 -7.89 -14.95 14.50
CA ASN A 260 -7.88 -16.24 15.21
C ASN A 260 -8.74 -17.33 14.55
N ARG A 261 -9.64 -16.99 13.60
CA ARG A 261 -10.44 -17.95 12.81
C ARG A 261 -9.87 -18.18 11.39
N VAL A 262 -8.76 -17.53 11.07
CA VAL A 262 -8.23 -17.39 9.70
C VAL A 262 -7.06 -18.32 9.41
N ILE A 263 -6.39 -18.83 10.44
CA ILE A 263 -5.29 -19.78 10.31
C ILE A 263 -5.79 -21.15 10.78
N SER A 264 -5.98 -22.10 9.88
CA SER A 264 -6.28 -23.49 10.23
C SER A 264 -5.22 -24.42 9.66
N THR A 265 -4.67 -25.30 10.49
CA THR A 265 -3.72 -26.32 10.05
C THR A 265 -4.44 -27.65 9.86
N ASP A 266 -4.19 -28.32 8.74
CA ASP A 266 -4.58 -29.70 8.51
C ASP A 266 -3.35 -30.53 8.12
N ASN A 267 -3.54 -31.83 7.96
CA ASN A 267 -2.53 -32.77 7.48
C ASN A 267 -2.12 -32.55 6.00
N LYS A 268 -2.66 -31.53 5.33
CA LYS A 268 -2.26 -31.08 3.99
C LYS A 268 -1.53 -29.73 4.01
N GLY A 269 -1.57 -28.97 5.11
CA GLY A 269 -0.79 -27.74 5.28
C GLY A 269 -1.45 -26.67 6.15
N ILE A 270 -0.96 -25.43 6.02
CA ILE A 270 -1.50 -24.24 6.68
C ILE A 270 -2.48 -23.56 5.73
N HIS A 271 -3.73 -23.41 6.14
CA HIS A 271 -4.74 -22.62 5.44
C HIS A 271 -4.83 -21.24 6.07
N LEU A 272 -4.60 -20.20 5.27
CA LEU A 272 -4.62 -18.80 5.68
C LEU A 272 -5.75 -18.06 4.92
N LYS A 273 -6.77 -17.57 5.62
CA LYS A 273 -7.84 -16.71 5.06
C LYS A 273 -7.61 -15.23 5.40
N LEU A 274 -6.69 -14.56 4.72
CA LEU A 274 -6.30 -13.19 5.08
C LEU A 274 -7.37 -12.13 4.72
N PRO A 275 -7.84 -11.32 5.67
CA PRO A 275 -8.75 -10.21 5.36
C PRO A 275 -7.93 -8.97 4.97
N PHE A 276 -7.73 -8.73 3.68
CA PHE A 276 -7.23 -7.46 3.16
C PHE A 276 -8.40 -6.60 2.69
N ARG A 277 -8.49 -5.33 3.11
CA ARG A 277 -9.42 -4.35 2.52
C ARG A 277 -8.67 -3.48 1.51
N PRO A 278 -8.87 -3.63 0.19
CA PRO A 278 -8.39 -2.68 -0.79
C PRO A 278 -9.00 -1.30 -0.52
N THR A 279 -8.17 -0.25 -0.48
CA THR A 279 -8.62 1.14 -0.32
C THR A 279 -9.56 1.59 -1.45
N SER A 280 -9.47 0.98 -2.64
CA SER A 280 -10.27 1.31 -3.82
C SER A 280 -11.66 0.65 -3.88
N LEU A 281 -12.10 -0.04 -2.83
CA LEU A 281 -13.43 -0.68 -2.83
C LEU A 281 -14.60 0.30 -2.78
N GLU A 282 -14.36 1.51 -2.27
CA GLU A 282 -15.36 2.57 -2.19
C GLU A 282 -15.41 3.42 -3.47
N THR A 283 -14.51 3.18 -4.44
CA THR A 283 -14.49 3.93 -5.70
C THR A 283 -15.67 3.51 -6.57
N THR A 284 -16.53 4.47 -6.90
CA THR A 284 -17.68 4.24 -7.77
C THR A 284 -17.32 4.44 -9.24
N ARG A 285 -17.93 3.64 -10.12
CA ARG A 285 -17.92 3.90 -11.57
C ARG A 285 -18.59 5.25 -11.91
N PRO A 286 -18.43 5.81 -13.12
CA PRO A 286 -19.06 7.09 -13.51
C PRO A 286 -20.60 7.13 -13.41
N ASP A 287 -21.24 5.97 -13.31
CA ASP A 287 -22.68 5.80 -13.07
C ASP A 287 -23.05 5.69 -11.57
N GLY A 288 -22.07 5.77 -10.67
CA GLY A 288 -22.23 5.59 -9.24
C GLY A 288 -22.25 4.13 -8.79
N GLU A 289 -21.97 3.14 -9.66
CA GLU A 289 -21.98 1.74 -9.26
C GLU A 289 -20.77 1.39 -8.39
N THR A 290 -21.03 0.78 -7.23
CA THR A 290 -20.02 0.24 -6.32
C THR A 290 -19.48 -1.11 -6.81
N ALA A 291 -18.29 -1.49 -6.35
CA ALA A 291 -17.68 -2.80 -6.61
C ALA A 291 -18.62 -3.97 -6.24
N LEU A 292 -19.38 -3.83 -5.14
CA LEU A 292 -20.37 -4.82 -4.70
C LEU A 292 -21.52 -4.97 -5.72
N SER A 293 -22.12 -3.86 -6.14
CA SER A 293 -23.21 -3.86 -7.11
C SER A 293 -22.77 -4.45 -8.47
N TYR A 294 -21.56 -4.11 -8.91
CA TYR A 294 -20.97 -4.63 -10.15
C TYR A 294 -20.69 -6.14 -10.08
N ALA A 295 -20.21 -6.65 -8.94
CA ALA A 295 -19.99 -8.08 -8.75
C ALA A 295 -21.30 -8.87 -8.82
N ILE A 296 -22.39 -8.33 -8.26
CA ILE A 296 -23.72 -8.93 -8.32
C ILE A 296 -24.26 -8.90 -9.76
N LEU A 297 -24.15 -7.75 -10.45
CA LEU A 297 -24.58 -7.57 -11.84
C LEU A 297 -23.93 -8.60 -12.78
N ASN A 298 -22.63 -8.86 -12.59
CA ASN A 298 -21.86 -9.80 -13.40
C ASN A 298 -21.90 -11.24 -12.89
N LYS A 299 -22.82 -11.55 -11.96
CA LYS A 299 -23.02 -12.88 -11.36
C LYS A 299 -21.75 -13.47 -10.70
N LYS A 300 -20.84 -12.61 -10.23
CA LYS A 300 -19.61 -12.99 -9.52
C LYS A 300 -19.89 -13.14 -8.03
N TYR A 301 -20.75 -14.10 -7.69
CA TYR A 301 -21.31 -14.21 -6.33
C TYR A 301 -20.28 -14.49 -5.24
N ALA A 302 -19.21 -15.23 -5.55
CA ALA A 302 -18.11 -15.45 -4.61
C ALA A 302 -17.38 -14.15 -4.28
N ALA A 303 -17.13 -13.29 -5.28
CA ALA A 303 -16.54 -11.97 -5.08
C ALA A 303 -17.50 -11.04 -4.32
N ALA A 304 -18.80 -11.05 -4.66
CA ALA A 304 -19.79 -10.26 -3.94
C ALA A 304 -19.90 -10.66 -2.46
N LYS A 305 -19.87 -11.96 -2.15
CA LYS A 305 -19.86 -12.45 -0.77
C LYS A 305 -18.61 -11.97 -0.01
N LEU A 306 -17.44 -12.07 -0.64
CA LEU A 306 -16.19 -11.59 -0.07
C LEU A 306 -16.26 -10.08 0.23
N LEU A 307 -16.81 -9.28 -0.69
CA LEU A 307 -16.99 -7.83 -0.49
C LEU A 307 -17.92 -7.51 0.69
N ILE A 308 -19.00 -8.29 0.88
CA ILE A 308 -19.89 -8.13 2.05
C ILE A 308 -19.17 -8.50 3.34
N GLU A 309 -18.41 -9.61 3.34
CA GLU A 309 -17.58 -10.04 4.49
C GLU A 309 -16.53 -8.97 4.87
N MET A 310 -16.10 -8.14 3.92
CA MET A 310 -15.13 -7.06 4.11
C MET A 310 -15.72 -5.73 4.59
N ARG A 311 -17.02 -5.70 4.95
CA ARG A 311 -17.75 -4.51 5.41
C ARG A 311 -17.66 -3.31 4.46
N VAL A 312 -17.71 -3.56 3.15
CA VAL A 312 -17.97 -2.53 2.14
C VAL A 312 -19.33 -1.88 2.42
N ASP A 313 -19.51 -0.60 2.08
CA ASP A 313 -20.80 0.07 2.23
C ASP A 313 -21.91 -0.66 1.44
N ILE A 314 -22.74 -1.40 2.17
CA ILE A 314 -23.89 -2.15 1.63
C ILE A 314 -25.08 -1.25 1.32
N HIS A 315 -25.09 -0.01 1.81
CA HIS A 315 -26.16 0.96 1.63
C HIS A 315 -25.92 1.91 0.46
N ALA A 316 -24.71 1.89 -0.12
CA ALA A 316 -24.38 2.68 -1.28
C ALA A 316 -25.36 2.43 -2.45
N VAL A 317 -25.82 3.51 -3.04
CA VAL A 317 -26.74 3.54 -4.19
C VAL A 317 -26.07 4.19 -5.38
N ASN A 318 -26.37 3.71 -6.58
CA ASN A 318 -25.91 4.35 -7.81
C ASN A 318 -26.80 5.54 -8.20
N ARG A 319 -26.54 6.15 -9.36
CA ARG A 319 -27.33 7.29 -9.89
C ARG A 319 -28.82 6.98 -10.12
N TYR A 320 -29.20 5.71 -10.13
CA TYR A 320 -30.59 5.25 -10.25
C TYR A 320 -31.21 4.91 -8.89
N GLY A 321 -30.54 5.23 -7.78
CA GLY A 321 -31.02 4.88 -6.43
C GLY A 321 -30.97 3.38 -6.14
N LYS A 322 -30.33 2.57 -6.98
CA LYS A 322 -30.28 1.11 -6.81
C LYS A 322 -29.13 0.72 -5.91
N SER A 323 -29.47 0.09 -4.78
CA SER A 323 -28.52 -0.55 -3.86
C SER A 323 -28.15 -1.98 -4.30
N ALA A 324 -27.13 -2.57 -3.67
CA ALA A 324 -26.74 -3.96 -3.87
C ALA A 324 -27.92 -4.95 -3.68
N LEU A 325 -28.85 -4.65 -2.77
CA LEU A 325 -30.03 -5.47 -2.50
C LEU A 325 -30.99 -5.50 -3.70
N HIS A 326 -31.19 -4.37 -4.39
CA HIS A 326 -32.03 -4.30 -5.60
C HIS A 326 -31.47 -5.19 -6.72
N TYR A 327 -30.15 -5.18 -6.92
CA TYR A 327 -29.49 -6.06 -7.88
C TYR A 327 -29.59 -7.53 -7.46
N ALA A 328 -29.33 -7.84 -6.18
CA ALA A 328 -29.37 -9.21 -5.68
C ALA A 328 -30.77 -9.84 -5.83
N ALA A 329 -31.82 -9.06 -5.56
CA ALA A 329 -33.21 -9.47 -5.73
C ALA A 329 -33.57 -9.67 -7.22
N ASN A 330 -33.23 -8.71 -8.09
CA ASN A 330 -33.50 -8.78 -9.53
C ASN A 330 -32.83 -10.00 -10.22
N TYR A 331 -31.64 -10.41 -9.73
CA TYR A 331 -30.89 -11.55 -10.26
C TYR A 331 -31.13 -12.88 -9.53
N GLY A 332 -32.00 -12.93 -8.52
CA GLY A 332 -32.38 -14.18 -7.86
C GLY A 332 -31.31 -14.77 -6.95
N CYS A 333 -30.37 -13.98 -6.40
CA CYS A 333 -29.25 -14.51 -5.63
C CYS A 333 -29.56 -14.61 -4.12
N ILE A 334 -30.26 -15.68 -3.71
CA ILE A 334 -30.67 -15.91 -2.31
C ILE A 334 -29.50 -15.77 -1.33
N LYS A 335 -28.35 -16.41 -1.62
CA LYS A 335 -27.18 -16.39 -0.73
C LYS A 335 -26.62 -14.99 -0.46
N ILE A 336 -26.73 -14.08 -1.44
CA ILE A 336 -26.29 -12.69 -1.27
C ILE A 336 -27.37 -11.89 -0.55
N VAL A 337 -28.64 -12.11 -0.86
CA VAL A 337 -29.76 -11.47 -0.14
C VAL A 337 -29.72 -11.81 1.35
N THR A 338 -29.54 -13.09 1.71
CA THR A 338 -29.41 -13.49 3.12
C THR A 338 -28.19 -12.84 3.76
N CYS A 339 -27.04 -12.84 3.08
CA CYS A 339 -25.81 -12.23 3.60
C CYS A 339 -25.95 -10.71 3.81
N LEU A 340 -26.69 -10.02 2.96
CA LEU A 340 -26.97 -8.58 3.12
C LEU A 340 -27.94 -8.31 4.27
N ILE A 341 -28.99 -9.14 4.43
CA ILE A 341 -29.94 -9.04 5.55
C ILE A 341 -29.22 -9.31 6.89
N ASP A 342 -28.38 -10.35 6.95
CA ASP A 342 -27.60 -10.70 8.14
C ASP A 342 -26.63 -9.57 8.56
N GLN A 343 -26.17 -8.75 7.60
CA GLN A 343 -25.33 -7.57 7.87
C GLN A 343 -26.14 -6.28 8.11
N GLY A 344 -27.47 -6.34 8.16
CA GLY A 344 -28.32 -5.20 8.50
C GLY A 344 -28.57 -4.22 7.35
N VAL A 345 -28.56 -4.68 6.09
CA VAL A 345 -28.88 -3.82 4.94
C VAL A 345 -30.25 -3.15 5.09
N ASP A 346 -30.39 -1.91 4.62
CA ASP A 346 -31.69 -1.24 4.64
C ASP A 346 -32.62 -1.82 3.57
N ILE A 347 -33.53 -2.69 4.01
CA ILE A 347 -34.55 -3.33 3.17
C ILE A 347 -35.60 -2.32 2.67
N GLY A 348 -35.74 -1.18 3.35
CA GLY A 348 -36.69 -0.12 3.01
C GLY A 348 -36.20 0.88 1.95
N ALA A 349 -34.96 0.73 1.47
CA ALA A 349 -34.39 1.63 0.47
C ALA A 349 -35.18 1.57 -0.84
N ARG A 350 -35.48 2.74 -1.41
CA ARG A 350 -36.21 2.89 -2.67
C ARG A 350 -35.30 3.38 -3.78
N ASP A 351 -35.48 2.84 -4.98
CA ASP A 351 -34.83 3.36 -6.18
C ASP A 351 -35.50 4.65 -6.69
N VAL A 352 -34.95 5.26 -7.76
CA VAL A 352 -35.51 6.50 -8.35
C VAL A 352 -36.92 6.34 -8.92
N HIS A 353 -37.38 5.10 -9.12
CA HIS A 353 -38.73 4.80 -9.56
C HIS A 353 -39.68 4.51 -8.38
N GLY A 354 -39.17 4.59 -7.15
CA GLY A 354 -39.93 4.32 -5.92
C GLY A 354 -40.06 2.84 -5.59
N ASN A 355 -39.39 1.95 -6.31
CA ASN A 355 -39.45 0.50 -6.11
C ASN A 355 -38.56 0.07 -4.95
N LEU A 356 -39.05 -0.85 -4.13
CA LEU A 356 -38.26 -1.56 -3.14
C LEU A 356 -37.51 -2.72 -3.82
N ALA A 357 -36.54 -3.32 -3.12
CA ALA A 357 -35.90 -4.55 -3.60
C ALA A 357 -36.91 -5.69 -3.83
N VAL A 358 -38.04 -5.69 -3.12
CA VAL A 358 -39.13 -6.67 -3.27
C VAL A 358 -39.97 -6.44 -4.52
N ASP A 359 -39.95 -5.23 -5.07
CA ASP A 359 -40.72 -4.87 -6.26
C ASP A 359 -39.92 -5.10 -7.55
N MET A 360 -38.66 -5.54 -7.42
CA MET A 360 -37.80 -5.82 -8.55
C MET A 360 -38.34 -7.01 -9.35
N PRO A 361 -38.34 -6.92 -10.70
CA PRO A 361 -38.78 -8.02 -11.54
C PRO A 361 -37.81 -9.18 -11.35
N TYR A 362 -38.24 -10.24 -10.65
CA TYR A 362 -37.47 -11.46 -10.39
C TYR A 362 -37.17 -12.23 -11.68
N ARG A 363 -36.36 -11.66 -12.58
CA ARG A 363 -36.10 -12.17 -13.94
C ARG A 363 -35.55 -13.59 -13.95
N PHE A 364 -34.98 -14.03 -12.83
CA PHE A 364 -34.44 -15.36 -12.63
C PHE A 364 -34.99 -15.92 -11.31
N GLY A 365 -36.20 -16.50 -11.39
CA GLY A 365 -36.93 -17.26 -10.38
C GLY A 365 -36.39 -17.24 -8.94
N SER A 366 -37.13 -16.60 -8.04
CA SER A 366 -37.21 -16.99 -6.64
C SER A 366 -38.34 -16.21 -5.95
N GLU A 367 -39.57 -16.73 -6.03
CA GLU A 367 -40.66 -16.31 -5.13
C GLU A 367 -40.21 -16.36 -3.66
N GLU A 368 -39.27 -17.25 -3.35
CA GLU A 368 -38.54 -17.35 -2.08
C GLU A 368 -37.85 -16.05 -1.66
N ILE A 369 -37.23 -15.27 -2.55
CA ILE A 369 -36.60 -13.98 -2.20
C ILE A 369 -37.67 -12.95 -1.85
N GLY A 370 -38.77 -12.93 -2.61
CA GLY A 370 -39.89 -12.06 -2.30
C GLY A 370 -40.50 -12.35 -0.94
N ASN A 371 -40.68 -13.64 -0.62
CA ASN A 371 -41.15 -14.07 0.70
C ASN A 371 -40.13 -13.72 1.80
N LEU A 372 -38.84 -13.96 1.57
CA LEU A 372 -37.77 -13.64 2.52
C LEU A 372 -37.73 -12.14 2.84
N LEU A 373 -37.78 -11.27 1.82
CA LEU A 373 -37.76 -9.83 2.01
C LEU A 373 -39.05 -9.31 2.65
N LYS A 374 -40.22 -9.87 2.29
CA LYS A 374 -41.50 -9.54 2.94
C LYS A 374 -41.49 -9.93 4.42
N SER A 375 -41.05 -11.14 4.75
CA SER A 375 -40.92 -11.59 6.15
C SER A 375 -39.95 -10.71 6.93
N ALA A 376 -38.80 -10.37 6.35
CA ALA A 376 -37.83 -9.48 6.97
C ALA A 376 -38.37 -8.04 7.18
N MET A 377 -39.24 -7.55 6.29
CA MET A 377 -39.94 -6.27 6.48
C MET A 377 -40.97 -6.33 7.63
N ILE A 378 -41.71 -7.43 7.76
CA ILE A 378 -42.73 -7.62 8.80
C ILE A 378 -42.06 -7.66 10.19
N CYS A 379 -40.97 -8.42 10.36
CA CYS A 379 -40.22 -8.47 11.61
C CYS A 379 -39.70 -7.08 12.05
N ARG A 380 -39.42 -6.16 11.11
CA ARG A 380 -38.98 -4.79 11.42
C ARG A 380 -40.11 -3.88 11.91
N GLN A 381 -41.35 -4.12 11.46
CA GLN A 381 -42.52 -3.36 11.94
C GLN A 381 -42.88 -3.74 13.39
N GLU A 382 -42.75 -5.01 13.75
CA GLU A 382 -43.00 -5.50 15.10
C GLU A 382 -41.95 -5.04 16.12
N ASN A 383 -40.67 -4.92 15.71
CA ASN A 383 -39.61 -4.36 16.55
C ASN A 383 -39.59 -2.82 16.61
N SER A 384 -40.45 -2.12 15.85
CA SER A 384 -40.50 -0.65 15.87
C SER A 384 -41.25 -0.06 17.08
N THR A 385 -41.97 -0.90 17.83
CA THR A 385 -42.67 -0.50 19.07
C THR A 385 -41.82 -0.57 20.32
N ASP A 386 -40.59 -1.10 20.27
CA ASP A 386 -39.69 -1.18 21.43
C ASP A 386 -38.30 -0.64 21.09
N ARG A 387 -38.05 0.62 21.46
CA ARG A 387 -36.85 1.39 21.09
C ARG A 387 -35.60 1.06 21.93
N SER A 388 -35.52 -0.09 22.60
CA SER A 388 -34.42 -0.39 23.53
C SER A 388 -33.63 -1.68 23.29
N VAL A 389 -33.66 -2.31 22.10
CA VAL A 389 -32.85 -3.51 21.86
C VAL A 389 -32.21 -3.48 20.46
N PHE A 390 -31.13 -2.70 20.31
CA PHE A 390 -30.12 -2.96 19.27
C PHE A 390 -29.11 -3.99 19.80
N ASP A 391 -29.61 -5.19 20.09
CA ASP A 391 -28.82 -6.40 20.32
C ASP A 391 -29.71 -7.58 19.89
N CYS A 392 -29.78 -7.85 18.59
CA CYS A 392 -30.51 -9.00 18.09
C CYS A 392 -29.69 -10.27 18.33
N ASP A 393 -30.13 -11.07 19.31
CA ASP A 393 -29.67 -12.43 19.60
C ASP A 393 -29.81 -13.33 18.34
N PRO A 394 -28.73 -14.04 17.92
CA PRO A 394 -28.74 -14.99 16.81
C PRO A 394 -29.82 -16.08 16.87
N GLN A 395 -30.42 -16.34 18.05
CA GLN A 395 -31.46 -17.34 18.21
C GLN A 395 -32.79 -16.98 17.53
N THR A 396 -33.09 -15.69 17.37
CA THR A 396 -34.39 -15.23 16.82
C THR A 396 -34.55 -15.55 15.32
N PHE A 397 -33.44 -15.69 14.57
CA PHE A 397 -33.47 -16.06 13.15
C PHE A 397 -33.60 -17.57 12.90
N ALA A 398 -33.39 -18.42 13.92
CA ALA A 398 -33.52 -19.88 13.76
C ALA A 398 -34.98 -20.32 13.59
N ALA A 399 -35.96 -19.51 14.00
CA ALA A 399 -37.38 -19.83 13.93
C ALA A 399 -38.02 -19.61 12.53
N ILE A 400 -37.30 -19.05 11.56
CA ILE A 400 -37.78 -18.82 10.18
C ILE A 400 -37.38 -20.00 9.26
N LYS A 401 -36.86 -21.10 9.82
CA LYS A 401 -36.30 -22.25 9.08
C LYS A 401 -37.14 -23.53 9.07
N GLU A 402 -38.36 -23.50 9.59
CA GLU A 402 -39.37 -24.55 9.38
C GLU A 402 -40.59 -23.95 8.69
#